data_AF-A0A8J2PZQ8-F1
#
_entry.id   AF-A0A8J2PZQ8-F1
#
_cell.length_a   1.000
_cell.length_b   1.000
_cell.length_c   1.000
_cell.angle_alpha   90.00
_cell.angle_beta   90.00
_cell.angle_gamma   90.00
#
_symmetry.space_group_name_H-M   'P 1'
#
loop_
_entity.id
_entity.type
_entity.pdbx_description
1 polymer ?
#
loop_
_entity_poly.entity_id
_entity_poly.type
_entity_poly.pdbx_seq_one_letter_code
_entity_poly.pdbx_strand_id
1 'polypeptide(L)'
;MEKTATRLLRIEIKDVDDNLPIFSEIHNPLPLVFVIQPGNTVVGRLKAMDIDDAPYNSTYYYMLPSCSNRDGIFTVDKRTGVISVTNSNDLKYDEYHLCALARQVP
;
A
#
# COMPACT_ATOMS: atom_id res chain seq x y z
N MET A 1 -52.78 28.22 24.79
CA MET A 1 -51.52 28.40 24.04
C MET A 1 -50.71 27.14 24.20
N GLU A 2 -50.54 26.36 23.14
CA GLU A 2 -49.53 25.30 23.14
C GLU A 2 -48.14 25.94 23.13
N LYS A 3 -47.26 25.46 24.01
CA LYS A 3 -45.84 25.85 24.05
C LYS A 3 -45.04 24.72 23.44
N THR A 4 -44.42 25.00 22.30
CA THR A 4 -43.41 24.11 21.70
C THR A 4 -42.02 24.62 22.05
N ALA A 5 -41.11 23.68 22.33
CA ALA A 5 -39.71 23.96 22.56
C ALA A 5 -38.87 23.01 21.69
N THR A 6 -37.94 23.57 20.93
CA THR A 6 -37.01 22.81 20.08
C THR A 6 -35.61 22.90 20.67
N ARG A 7 -34.81 21.84 20.48
CA ARG A 7 -33.39 21.79 20.83
C ARG A 7 -32.62 21.13 19.70
N LEU A 8 -31.36 21.54 19.55
CA LEU A 8 -30.44 20.90 18.61
C LEU A 8 -29.86 19.64 19.26
N LEU A 9 -29.97 18.52 18.54
CA LEU A 9 -29.22 17.31 18.84
C LEU A 9 -28.06 17.23 17.85
N ARG A 10 -26.84 17.23 18.36
CA ARG A 10 -25.64 16.96 17.56
C ARG A 10 -25.32 15.47 17.69
N ILE A 11 -25.27 14.79 16.54
CA ILE A 11 -24.83 13.40 16.43
C ILE A 11 -23.47 13.42 15.75
N GLU A 12 -22.50 12.75 16.36
CA GLU A 12 -21.16 12.56 15.80
C GLU A 12 -20.98 11.08 15.50
N ILE A 13 -20.59 10.77 14.27
CA ILE A 13 -20.19 9.43 13.88
C ILE A 13 -18.69 9.33 14.11
N LYS A 14 -18.28 8.32 14.86
CA LYS A 14 -16.87 8.01 15.08
C LYS A 14 -16.46 6.93 14.11
N ASP A 15 -15.34 7.17 13.46
CA ASP A 15 -14.67 6.18 12.64
C ASP A 15 -14.21 4.98 13.48
N VAL A 16 -14.22 3.81 12.86
CA VAL A 16 -13.69 2.56 13.40
C VAL A 16 -12.84 1.92 12.32
N ASP A 17 -11.83 1.17 12.75
CA ASP A 17 -10.97 0.38 11.87
C ASP A 17 -11.78 -0.75 11.19
N ASP A 18 -12.36 -0.47 10.02
CA ASP A 18 -13.19 -1.40 9.26
C ASP A 18 -12.86 -1.48 7.76
N ASN A 19 -11.90 -0.70 7.27
CA ASN A 19 -11.39 -0.80 5.91
C ASN A 19 -9.93 -1.26 5.90
N LEU A 20 -9.59 -2.14 4.93
CA LEU A 20 -8.20 -2.53 4.72
C LEU A 20 -7.57 -1.66 3.64
N PRO A 21 -6.23 -1.45 3.65
CA PRO A 21 -5.55 -0.74 2.59
C PRO A 21 -5.75 -1.41 1.23
N ILE A 22 -6.13 -0.62 0.23
CA ILE A 22 -6.37 -1.05 -1.14
C ILE A 22 -5.30 -0.41 -2.04
N PHE A 23 -4.62 -1.20 -2.88
CA PHE A 23 -3.67 -0.64 -3.85
C PHE A 23 -4.39 0.31 -4.81
N SER A 24 -3.91 1.54 -4.93
CA SER A 24 -4.52 2.59 -5.76
C SER A 24 -4.48 2.26 -7.25
N GLU A 25 -3.64 1.30 -7.66
CA GLU A 25 -3.45 0.95 -9.07
C GLU A 25 -4.43 -0.14 -9.57
N ILE A 26 -5.38 -0.59 -8.74
CA ILE A 26 -6.34 -1.68 -9.03
C ILE A 26 -7.34 -1.32 -10.15
N HIS A 27 -7.46 -0.05 -10.55
CA HIS A 27 -8.26 0.32 -11.73
C HIS A 27 -7.66 -0.17 -13.06
N ASN A 28 -6.40 -0.67 -13.05
CA ASN A 28 -5.87 -1.49 -14.13
C ASN A 28 -5.86 -2.96 -13.71
N PRO A 29 -6.56 -3.87 -14.42
CA PRO A 29 -6.54 -5.31 -14.14
C PRO A 29 -5.19 -5.98 -14.46
N LEU A 30 -4.17 -5.20 -14.81
CA LEU A 30 -2.84 -5.68 -15.18
C LEU A 30 -1.87 -5.54 -13.99
N PRO A 31 -0.88 -6.43 -13.87
CA PRO A 31 0.19 -6.26 -12.89
C PRO A 31 0.91 -4.93 -13.12
N LEU A 32 1.39 -4.32 -12.04
CA LEU A 32 2.26 -3.15 -12.12
C LEU A 32 3.56 -3.51 -12.83
N VAL A 33 3.87 -2.80 -13.91
CA VAL A 33 5.11 -2.99 -14.67
C VAL A 33 6.06 -1.85 -14.36
N PHE A 34 7.25 -2.20 -13.87
CA PHE A 34 8.34 -1.27 -13.63
C PHE A 34 9.51 -1.58 -14.56
N VAL A 35 10.11 -0.55 -15.16
CA VAL A 35 11.30 -0.69 -16.01
C VAL A 35 12.52 -0.31 -15.20
N ILE A 36 13.42 -1.28 -14.99
CA ILE A 36 14.68 -1.07 -14.28
C ILE A 36 15.71 -0.56 -15.29
N GLN A 37 16.17 0.67 -15.09
CA GLN A 37 17.27 1.20 -15.89
C GLN A 37 18.62 0.66 -15.36
N PRO A 38 19.60 0.40 -16.25
CA PRO A 38 20.93 -0.02 -15.83
C PRO A 38 21.54 0.93 -14.79
N GLY A 39 22.03 0.39 -13.67
CA GLY A 39 22.62 1.17 -12.58
C GLY A 39 21.63 1.75 -11.57
N ASN A 40 20.32 1.68 -11.81
CA ASN A 40 19.32 2.07 -10.82
C ASN A 40 19.04 0.94 -9.85
N THR A 41 19.10 1.26 -8.55
CA THR A 41 18.64 0.37 -7.49
C THR A 41 17.15 0.56 -7.21
N VAL A 42 16.59 1.74 -7.47
CA VAL A 42 15.15 2.00 -7.31
C VAL A 42 14.39 1.51 -8.54
N VAL A 43 13.44 0.61 -8.29
CA VAL A 43 12.62 -0.04 -9.33
C VAL A 43 11.32 0.71 -9.53
N GLY A 44 10.67 1.09 -8.43
CA GLY A 44 9.33 1.65 -8.47
C GLY A 44 8.80 1.95 -7.09
N ARG A 45 7.51 2.27 -7.00
CA ARG A 45 6.83 2.55 -5.75
C ARG A 45 5.41 2.00 -5.79
N LEU A 46 5.05 1.25 -4.77
CA LEU A 46 3.68 0.83 -4.51
C LEU A 46 2.91 1.94 -3.81
N LYS A 47 1.61 2.04 -4.09
CA LYS A 47 0.72 2.92 -3.37
C LYS A 47 -0.57 2.20 -3.00
N ALA A 48 -0.82 2.09 -1.71
CA ALA A 48 -2.09 1.66 -1.15
C ALA A 48 -2.73 2.78 -0.34
N MET A 49 -4.05 2.79 -0.31
CA MET A 49 -4.87 3.76 0.39
C MET A 49 -5.85 3.00 1.29
N ASP A 50 -5.81 3.38 2.55
CA ASP A 50 -6.80 3.02 3.55
C ASP A 50 -7.74 4.23 3.70
N ILE A 51 -9.05 3.99 3.67
CA ILE A 51 -10.06 5.04 3.63
C ILE A 51 -10.57 5.43 5.03
N ASP A 52 -10.09 4.77 6.07
CA ASP A 52 -10.39 5.11 7.46
C ASP A 52 -9.82 6.49 7.83
N ASP A 53 -10.23 7.02 8.98
CA ASP A 53 -9.67 8.25 9.53
C ASP A 53 -8.34 7.97 10.24
N ALA A 54 -7.56 9.04 10.48
CA ALA A 54 -6.39 8.91 11.33
C ALA A 54 -6.81 8.52 12.76
N PRO A 55 -6.13 7.57 13.43
CA PRO A 55 -4.84 6.99 13.04
C PRO A 55 -4.92 5.70 12.21
N TYR A 56 -6.12 5.18 11.95
CA TYR A 56 -6.38 3.88 11.33
C TYR A 56 -5.93 3.82 9.87
N ASN A 57 -5.83 4.94 9.15
CA ASN A 57 -5.37 4.94 7.76
C ASN A 57 -3.86 4.72 7.50
N SER A 58 -3.10 4.33 8.52
CA SER A 58 -1.66 4.11 8.37
C SER A 58 -1.37 2.76 7.70
N THR A 59 -0.61 2.77 6.60
CA THR A 59 -0.30 1.55 5.81
C THR A 59 1.19 1.18 5.86
N TYR A 60 1.47 -0.11 6.01
CA TYR A 60 2.77 -0.73 5.77
C TYR A 60 2.79 -1.67 4.56
N TYR A 61 3.92 -1.69 3.86
CA TYR A 61 4.17 -2.51 2.68
C TYR A 61 5.15 -3.66 3.00
N TYR A 62 4.86 -4.83 2.45
CA TYR A 62 5.67 -6.03 2.61
C TYR A 62 5.85 -6.72 1.26
N MET A 63 7.10 -7.08 0.94
CA MET A 63 7.39 -7.92 -0.21
C MET A 63 7.24 -9.37 0.22
N LEU A 64 6.41 -10.13 -0.49
CA LEU A 64 6.22 -11.53 -0.19
C LEU A 64 7.36 -12.35 -0.83
N PRO A 65 7.87 -13.40 -0.16
CA PRO A 65 8.87 -14.30 -0.76
C PRO A 65 8.30 -15.15 -1.90
N SER A 66 6.96 -15.26 -1.97
CA SER A 66 6.24 -15.86 -3.09
C SER A 66 6.34 -14.95 -4.33
N CYS A 67 6.17 -15.52 -5.53
CA CYS A 67 6.29 -14.78 -6.80
C CYS A 67 7.71 -14.22 -6.97
N SER A 68 8.63 -15.08 -7.41
CA SER A 68 9.98 -14.74 -7.89
C SER A 68 10.94 -13.95 -6.99
N ASN A 69 10.58 -13.57 -5.76
CA ASN A 69 11.48 -12.91 -4.80
C ASN A 69 12.09 -13.88 -3.76
N ARG A 70 12.29 -15.15 -4.10
CA ARG A 70 12.82 -16.15 -3.16
C ARG A 70 14.24 -15.84 -2.69
N ASP A 71 15.05 -15.25 -3.57
CA ASP A 71 16.44 -14.89 -3.30
C ASP A 71 16.56 -13.55 -2.55
N GLY A 72 15.45 -12.85 -2.28
CA GLY A 72 15.45 -11.57 -1.57
C GLY A 72 16.11 -10.42 -2.34
N ILE A 73 16.21 -10.54 -3.66
CA ILE A 73 16.84 -9.56 -4.55
C ILE A 73 16.12 -8.22 -4.48
N PHE A 74 14.78 -8.25 -4.33
CA PHE A 74 13.94 -7.08 -4.20
C PHE A 74 13.54 -6.83 -2.75
N THR A 75 13.61 -5.57 -2.36
CA THR A 75 13.17 -5.06 -1.06
C THR A 75 12.10 -4.00 -1.26
N VAL A 76 11.28 -3.80 -0.24
CA VAL A 76 10.32 -2.69 -0.19
C VAL A 76 10.52 -1.91 1.11
N ASP A 77 10.59 -0.60 1.01
CA ASP A 77 10.53 0.25 2.19
C ASP A 77 9.10 0.21 2.75
N LYS A 78 8.98 -0.26 4.00
CA LYS A 78 7.68 -0.54 4.61
C LYS A 78 6.77 0.68 4.74
N ARG A 79 7.30 1.91 4.77
CA ARG A 79 6.50 3.13 5.01
C ARG A 79 6.17 3.84 3.71
N THR A 80 7.10 3.83 2.77
CA THR A 80 7.00 4.59 1.54
C THR A 80 6.49 3.74 0.37
N GLY A 81 6.65 2.42 0.43
CA GLY A 81 6.33 1.51 -0.66
C GLY A 81 7.37 1.49 -1.77
N VAL A 82 8.53 2.15 -1.59
CA VAL A 82 9.60 2.16 -2.59
C VAL A 82 10.20 0.76 -2.72
N ILE A 83 10.17 0.23 -3.94
CA ILE A 83 10.78 -1.05 -4.30
C ILE A 83 12.21 -0.78 -4.77
N SER A 84 13.16 -1.54 -4.25
CA SER A 84 14.57 -1.44 -4.66
C SER A 84 15.24 -2.80 -4.77
N VAL A 85 16.21 -2.90 -5.69
CA VAL A 85 17.15 -4.01 -5.79
C VAL A 85 18.42 -3.66 -5.02
N THR A 86 18.89 -4.59 -4.19
CA THR A 86 20.09 -4.36 -3.35
C THR A 86 21.36 -4.23 -4.21
N ASN A 87 21.45 -5.05 -5.25
CA ASN A 87 22.56 -5.05 -6.20
C ASN A 87 22.04 -5.43 -7.59
N SER A 88 22.17 -4.54 -8.57
CA SER A 88 21.67 -4.77 -9.92
C SER A 88 22.33 -5.98 -10.62
N ASN A 89 23.51 -6.40 -10.17
CA ASN A 89 24.19 -7.58 -10.70
C ASN A 89 23.53 -8.90 -10.27
N ASP A 90 22.63 -8.87 -9.29
CA ASP A 90 21.89 -10.06 -8.85
C ASP A 90 20.66 -10.36 -9.73
N LEU A 91 20.35 -9.46 -10.68
CA LEU A 91 19.31 -9.66 -11.70
C LEU A 91 19.78 -10.69 -12.74
N LYS A 92 19.04 -11.79 -12.84
CA LYS A 92 19.33 -12.96 -13.70
C LYS A 92 18.33 -13.14 -14.84
N TYR A 93 17.19 -12.46 -14.77
CA TYR A 93 16.08 -12.60 -15.70
C TYR A 93 15.65 -11.22 -16.21
N ASP A 94 15.05 -11.21 -17.41
CA ASP A 94 14.52 -9.99 -18.01
C ASP A 94 13.23 -9.52 -17.31
N GLU A 95 12.51 -10.45 -16.67
CA GLU A 95 11.23 -10.18 -16.01
C GLU A 95 11.14 -10.85 -14.63
N TYR A 96 10.56 -10.13 -13.67
CA TYR A 96 10.27 -10.60 -12.32
C TYR A 96 8.82 -10.30 -11.97
N HIS A 97 8.06 -11.34 -11.61
CA HIS A 97 6.72 -11.18 -11.04
C HIS A 97 6.84 -11.14 -9.52
N LEU A 98 6.57 -10.00 -8.90
CA LEU A 98 6.65 -9.81 -7.46
C LEU A 98 5.25 -9.81 -6.85
N CYS A 99 5.11 -10.35 -5.64
CA CYS A 99 3.89 -10.26 -4.86
C CYS A 99 4.13 -9.39 -3.63
N ALA A 100 3.22 -8.46 -3.37
CA ALA A 100 3.33 -7.54 -2.23
C ALA A 100 2.02 -7.51 -1.44
N LEU A 101 2.13 -7.20 -0.16
CA LEU A 101 1.03 -7.02 0.77
C LEU A 101 1.06 -5.59 1.31
N ALA A 102 -0.07 -4.90 1.24
CA ALA A 102 -0.34 -3.70 2.03
C ALA A 102 -1.13 -4.12 3.27
N ARG A 103 -0.71 -3.69 4.45
CA ARG A 103 -1.39 -3.97 5.71
C ARG A 103 -1.42 -2.71 6.57
N GLN A 104 -2.54 -2.50 7.23
CA GLN A 104 -2.69 -1.44 8.21
C GLN A 104 -1.70 -1.60 9.37
N VAL A 105 -1.35 -0.48 9.97
CA VAL A 105 -0.53 -0.44 11.19
C VAL A 105 -1.42 -0.73 12.39
N PRO A 106 -1.11 -1.76 13.22
CA PRO A 106 -1.84 -2.04 14.45
C PRO A 106 -1.72 -0.95 15.52
#